data_AF-A0A7M5XEX8-F1
#
_entry.id   AF-A0A7M5XEX8-F1
#
_cell.length_a   1.000
_cell.length_b   1.000
_cell.length_c   1.000
_cell.angle_alpha   90.00
_cell.angle_beta   90.00
_cell.angle_gamma   90.00
#
_symmetry.space_group_name_H-M   'P 1'
#
loop_
_entity.id
_entity.type
_entity.pdbx_description
1 polymer ?
#
loop_
_entity_poly.entity_id
_entity_poly.type
_entity_poly.pdbx_seq_one_letter_code
_entity_poly.pdbx_strand_id
1 'polypeptide(L)'
;DNVQLYPFKGNRFNLLLLNGGGLFQIYDHLITFLEGLDKENENLLVTAVKRDLKVHNFKIGCRALGVINKLVTGPLWRKMVEEKSVISMSEHYQIMFQCFKKWADNPEDFIAGKESLFANILHKDEIFESLIEPNESDLNPLKQQLSIMFGSFVMISERMLHYHIHGVYKSPSAQLVNEVKNVPTTNAASERDFGMLGRLMKTKPKALDRRI
;
A
#
# COMPACT_ATOMS: atom_id res chain seq x y z
N ASP A 1 -2.20 -20.45 10.91
CA ASP A 1 -3.05 -20.75 9.72
C ASP A 1 -4.06 -19.66 9.31
N ASN A 2 -3.76 -18.37 9.47
CA ASN A 2 -4.62 -17.30 8.92
C ASN A 2 -3.82 -16.36 8.01
N VAL A 3 -3.56 -16.82 6.78
CA VAL A 3 -2.90 -16.01 5.75
C VAL A 3 -3.94 -15.04 5.18
N GLN A 4 -3.76 -13.75 5.43
CA GLN A 4 -4.70 -12.73 4.96
C GLN A 4 -4.36 -12.29 3.52
N LEU A 5 -4.69 -13.11 2.53
CA LEU A 5 -4.77 -12.65 1.14
C LEU A 5 -6.15 -12.03 0.90
N TYR A 6 -6.16 -10.79 0.43
CA TYR A 6 -7.40 -10.07 0.18
C TYR A 6 -7.79 -10.13 -1.30
N PRO A 7 -9.09 -10.35 -1.60
CA PRO A 7 -9.57 -10.34 -2.98
C PRO A 7 -9.42 -8.94 -3.59
N PHE A 8 -9.23 -8.87 -4.91
CA PHE A 8 -9.15 -7.62 -5.68
C PHE A 8 -10.50 -6.88 -5.74
N LYS A 9 -10.93 -6.28 -4.63
CA LYS A 9 -12.14 -5.45 -4.51
C LYS A 9 -11.84 -4.17 -3.72
N GLY A 10 -12.11 -3.00 -4.31
CA GLY A 10 -11.95 -1.70 -3.63
C GLY A 10 -10.71 -0.90 -4.07
N ASN A 11 -10.20 -0.04 -3.18
CA ASN A 11 -9.04 0.84 -3.46
C ASN A 11 -7.78 -0.01 -3.69
N ARG A 12 -7.39 -0.12 -4.96
CA ARG A 12 -6.53 -1.18 -5.50
C ARG A 12 -5.07 -1.08 -5.05
N PHE A 13 -4.63 0.11 -4.66
CA PHE A 13 -3.23 0.36 -4.32
C PHE A 13 -2.80 -0.36 -3.04
N ASN A 14 -3.63 -0.33 -1.99
CA ASN A 14 -3.29 -0.98 -0.72
C ASN A 14 -3.32 -2.52 -0.82
N LEU A 15 -4.15 -3.09 -1.70
CA LEU A 15 -4.28 -4.54 -1.82
C LEU A 15 -3.00 -5.21 -2.33
N LEU A 16 -2.28 -4.57 -3.25
CA LEU A 16 -1.01 -5.10 -3.76
C LEU A 16 0.06 -5.13 -2.66
N LEU A 17 0.12 -4.08 -1.84
CA LEU A 17 1.06 -3.99 -0.71
C LEU A 17 0.73 -5.02 0.38
N LEU A 18 -0.55 -5.12 0.72
CA LEU A 18 -1.09 -6.08 1.68
C LEU A 18 -0.84 -7.54 1.25
N ASN A 19 -1.19 -7.87 0.00
CA ASN A 19 -0.97 -9.19 -0.56
C ASN A 19 0.52 -9.51 -0.72
N GLY A 20 1.39 -8.51 -0.95
CA GLY A 20 2.84 -8.69 -0.94
C GLY A 20 3.33 -9.28 0.38
N GLY A 21 2.88 -8.74 1.51
CA GLY A 21 3.22 -9.28 2.83
C GLY A 21 2.67 -10.69 3.08
N GLY A 22 1.41 -10.92 2.73
CA GLY A 22 0.81 -12.26 2.83
C GLY A 22 1.52 -13.30 1.96
N LEU A 23 1.88 -12.93 0.73
CA LEU A 23 2.58 -13.79 -0.21
C LEU A 23 4.00 -14.12 0.26
N PHE A 24 4.70 -13.15 0.85
CA PHE A 24 6.01 -13.38 1.45
C PHE A 24 5.96 -14.45 2.56
N GLN A 25 4.96 -14.40 3.43
CA GLN A 25 4.79 -15.36 4.53
C GLN A 25 4.60 -16.80 4.03
N ILE A 26 3.84 -16.98 2.95
CA ILE A 26 3.57 -18.32 2.38
C ILE A 26 4.49 -18.71 1.24
N TYR A 27 5.52 -17.92 0.96
CA TYR A 27 6.27 -18.02 -0.29
C TYR A 27 6.92 -19.41 -0.44
N ASP A 28 7.52 -19.91 0.63
CA ASP A 28 8.19 -21.21 0.62
C ASP A 28 7.17 -22.36 0.57
N HIS A 29 6.02 -22.22 1.25
CA HIS A 29 4.91 -23.18 1.15
C HIS A 29 4.34 -23.27 -0.28
N LEU A 30 4.26 -22.16 -1.01
CA LEU A 30 3.82 -22.16 -2.41
C LEU A 30 4.81 -22.90 -3.31
N ILE A 31 6.12 -22.72 -3.09
CA ILE A 31 7.14 -23.47 -3.82
C ILE A 31 6.95 -24.97 -3.57
N THR A 32 6.88 -25.39 -2.30
CA THR A 32 6.69 -26.80 -1.94
C THR A 32 5.40 -27.38 -2.53
N PHE A 33 4.29 -26.64 -2.44
CA PHE A 33 3.00 -27.07 -2.99
C PHE A 33 3.09 -27.31 -4.50
N LEU A 34 3.65 -26.36 -5.25
CA LEU A 34 3.74 -26.47 -6.69
C LEU A 34 4.71 -27.58 -7.11
N GLU A 35 5.83 -27.73 -6.40
CA GLU A 35 6.80 -28.81 -6.67
C GLU A 35 6.22 -30.21 -6.46
N GLY A 36 5.24 -30.35 -5.55
CA GLY A 36 4.51 -31.60 -5.32
C GLY A 36 3.41 -31.92 -6.33
N LEU A 37 3.12 -31.04 -7.30
CA LEU A 37 2.13 -31.34 -8.35
C LEU A 37 2.70 -32.30 -9.39
N ASP A 38 1.96 -33.38 -9.69
CA ASP A 38 2.33 -34.41 -10.65
C ASP A 38 2.65 -33.85 -12.05
N LYS A 39 3.75 -34.34 -12.62
CA LYS A 39 4.31 -33.88 -13.91
C LYS A 39 3.50 -34.31 -15.13
N GLU A 40 2.55 -35.22 -14.96
CA GLU A 40 1.87 -35.90 -16.08
C GLU A 40 0.92 -34.99 -16.86
N ASN A 41 0.58 -33.79 -16.35
CA ASN A 41 -0.21 -32.78 -17.05
C ASN A 41 0.29 -31.35 -16.75
N GLU A 42 1.57 -31.06 -16.97
CA GLU A 42 2.12 -29.73 -16.70
C GLU A 42 1.46 -28.63 -17.55
N ASN A 43 0.55 -27.90 -16.90
CA ASN A 43 0.00 -26.65 -17.39
C ASN A 43 1.13 -25.60 -17.50
N LEU A 44 1.31 -24.99 -18.68
CA LEU A 44 2.33 -23.96 -18.94
C LEU A 44 2.27 -22.79 -17.95
N LEU A 45 1.08 -22.43 -17.45
CA LEU A 45 0.93 -21.41 -16.42
C LEU A 45 1.56 -21.83 -15.10
N VAL A 46 1.36 -23.09 -14.68
CA VAL A 46 1.97 -23.64 -13.46
C VAL A 46 3.49 -23.66 -13.60
N THR A 47 4.01 -24.07 -14.76
CA THR A 47 5.45 -24.04 -15.04
C THR A 47 6.03 -22.62 -15.01
N ALA A 48 5.32 -21.64 -15.57
CA ALA A 48 5.73 -20.23 -15.52
C ALA A 48 5.76 -19.70 -14.08
N VAL A 49 4.69 -19.93 -13.31
CA VAL A 49 4.60 -19.49 -11.90
C VAL A 49 5.68 -20.16 -11.05
N LYS A 50 5.95 -21.46 -11.24
CA LYS A 50 7.06 -22.17 -10.57
C LYS A 50 8.40 -21.50 -10.86
N ARG A 51 8.64 -21.14 -12.12
CA ARG A 51 9.89 -20.48 -12.53
C ARG A 51 10.01 -19.11 -11.87
N ASP A 52 8.94 -18.32 -11.86
CA ASP A 52 8.92 -17.00 -11.25
C ASP A 52 9.13 -17.08 -9.74
N LEU A 53 8.47 -18.01 -9.04
CA LEU A 53 8.65 -18.17 -7.59
C LEU A 53 10.10 -18.49 -7.20
N LYS A 54 10.88 -19.15 -8.08
CA LYS A 54 12.30 -19.40 -7.86
C LYS A 54 13.20 -18.18 -8.04
N VAL A 55 12.67 -17.08 -8.60
CA VAL A 55 13.40 -15.82 -8.71
C VAL A 55 13.41 -15.12 -7.36
N HIS A 56 14.58 -15.11 -6.70
CA HIS A 56 14.77 -14.53 -5.38
C HIS A 56 14.26 -13.08 -5.27
N ASN A 57 14.50 -12.26 -6.31
CA ASN A 57 14.05 -10.86 -6.34
C ASN A 57 12.53 -10.68 -6.22
N PHE A 58 11.72 -11.67 -6.60
CA PHE A 58 10.27 -11.60 -6.42
C PHE A 58 9.87 -11.85 -4.97
N LYS A 59 10.55 -12.76 -4.25
CA LYS A 59 10.39 -12.93 -2.80
C LYS A 59 10.73 -11.63 -2.07
N ILE A 60 11.88 -11.03 -2.41
CA ILE A 60 12.30 -9.74 -1.85
C ILE A 60 11.30 -8.63 -2.19
N GLY A 61 10.76 -8.62 -3.40
CA GLY A 61 9.69 -7.69 -3.81
C GLY A 61 8.45 -7.81 -2.94
N CYS A 62 8.00 -9.05 -2.70
CA CYS A 62 6.87 -9.31 -1.80
C CYS A 62 7.15 -8.79 -0.38
N ARG A 63 8.37 -9.03 0.14
CA ARG A 63 8.80 -8.51 1.44
C ARG A 63 8.77 -6.99 1.48
N ALA A 64 9.36 -6.31 0.49
CA ALA A 64 9.39 -4.86 0.41
C ALA A 64 7.98 -4.25 0.42
N LEU A 65 7.08 -4.79 -0.40
CA LEU A 65 5.67 -4.38 -0.46
C LEU A 65 4.95 -4.60 0.87
N GLY A 66 5.20 -5.75 1.51
CA GLY A 66 4.64 -6.08 2.82
C GLY A 66 5.09 -5.14 3.94
N VAL A 67 6.39 -4.84 4.02
CA VAL A 67 6.95 -3.91 5.02
C VAL A 67 6.36 -2.52 4.82
N ILE A 68 6.28 -2.04 3.57
CA ILE A 68 5.62 -0.76 3.23
C ILE A 68 4.15 -0.77 3.69
N ASN A 69 3.41 -1.86 3.45
CA ASN A 69 2.04 -1.96 3.93
C ASN A 69 1.93 -1.80 5.45
N LYS A 70 2.76 -2.55 6.19
CA LYS A 70 2.69 -2.60 7.65
C LYS A 70 3.13 -1.31 8.32
N LEU A 71 4.18 -0.66 7.81
CA LEU A 71 4.79 0.51 8.43
C LEU A 71 4.31 1.85 7.87
N VAL A 72 3.80 1.88 6.64
CA VAL A 72 3.45 3.11 5.90
C VAL A 72 1.98 3.14 5.52
N THR A 73 1.56 2.37 4.51
CA THR A 73 0.28 2.63 3.83
C THR A 73 -0.93 2.14 4.60
N GLY A 74 -0.82 1.02 5.33
CA GLY A 74 -1.86 0.53 6.23
C GLY A 74 -2.11 1.49 7.40
N PRO A 75 -1.08 1.92 8.15
CA PRO A 75 -1.20 3.00 9.14
C PRO A 75 -1.72 4.32 8.56
N LEU A 76 -1.19 4.78 7.42
CA LEU A 76 -1.64 6.00 6.77
C LEU A 76 -3.13 5.95 6.43
N TRP A 77 -3.62 4.82 5.89
CA TRP A 77 -5.03 4.64 5.60
C TRP A 77 -5.90 4.77 6.85
N ARG A 78 -5.51 4.14 7.95
CA ARG A 78 -6.25 4.24 9.22
C ARG A 78 -6.23 5.65 9.77
N LYS A 79 -5.10 6.35 9.65
CA LYS A 79 -5.01 7.76 10.05
C LYS A 79 -5.92 8.65 9.21
N MET A 80 -5.95 8.46 7.89
CA MET A 80 -6.86 9.21 7.01
C MET A 80 -8.33 8.96 7.35
N VAL A 81 -8.71 7.74 7.73
CA VAL A 81 -10.08 7.42 8.14
C VAL A 81 -10.44 8.03 9.50
N GLU A 82 -9.47 8.16 10.41
CA GLU A 82 -9.66 8.83 11.71
C GLU A 82 -9.82 10.35 11.56
N GLU A 83 -9.03 10.96 10.67
CA GLU A 83 -9.03 12.40 10.47
C GLU A 83 -10.28 12.90 9.75
N LYS A 84 -10.84 14.00 10.26
CA LYS A 84 -12.12 14.55 9.78
C LYS A 84 -11.98 15.41 8.51
N SER A 85 -10.81 15.98 8.29
CA SER A 85 -10.54 16.87 7.17
C SER A 85 -9.18 16.61 6.55
N VAL A 86 -9.10 16.77 5.23
CA VAL A 86 -7.85 16.67 4.48
C VAL A 86 -6.77 17.62 4.99
N ILE A 87 -7.15 18.78 5.55
CA ILE A 87 -6.17 19.76 6.03
C ILE A 87 -5.47 19.31 7.31
N SER A 88 -6.14 18.50 8.14
CA SER A 88 -5.57 17.88 9.34
C SER A 88 -4.44 16.91 9.00
N MET A 89 -4.40 16.38 7.77
CA MET A 89 -3.34 15.48 7.32
C MET A 89 -2.05 16.21 6.90
N SER A 90 -2.05 17.54 6.82
CA SER A 90 -0.93 18.30 6.21
C SER A 90 0.40 18.09 6.94
N GLU A 91 0.40 18.08 8.27
CA GLU A 91 1.60 17.80 9.07
C GLU A 91 2.08 16.35 8.85
N HIS A 92 1.16 15.39 8.84
CA HIS A 92 1.47 13.99 8.57
C HIS A 92 2.07 13.79 7.17
N TYR A 93 1.58 14.49 6.15
CA TYR A 93 2.14 14.43 4.81
C TYR A 93 3.55 15.03 4.74
N GLN A 94 3.82 16.10 5.49
CA GLN A 94 5.15 16.68 5.57
C GLN A 94 6.15 15.72 6.23
N ILE A 95 5.78 15.13 7.37
CA ILE A 95 6.61 14.13 8.07
C ILE A 95 6.85 12.93 7.15
N MET A 96 5.79 12.42 6.51
CA MET A 96 5.86 11.31 5.57
C MET A 96 6.84 11.58 4.43
N PHE A 97 6.79 12.77 3.85
CA PHE A 97 7.68 13.15 2.76
C PHE A 97 9.15 13.16 3.20
N GLN A 98 9.45 13.67 4.40
CA GLN A 98 10.82 13.65 4.94
C GLN A 98 11.30 12.23 5.23
N CYS A 99 10.44 11.38 5.79
CA CYS A 99 10.75 9.97 5.99
C CYS A 99 11.03 9.26 4.67
N PHE A 100 10.24 9.50 3.61
CA PHE A 100 10.50 8.91 2.30
C PHE A 100 11.85 9.35 1.72
N LYS A 101 12.26 10.61 1.90
CA LYS A 101 13.61 11.06 1.51
C LYS A 101 14.70 10.33 2.28
N LYS A 102 14.54 10.21 3.60
CA LYS A 102 15.48 9.48 4.46
C LYS A 102 15.59 8.02 4.03
N TRP A 103 14.47 7.34 3.83
CA TRP A 103 14.45 5.90 3.50
C TRP A 103 14.84 5.60 2.06
N ALA A 104 14.69 6.56 1.14
CA ALA A 104 15.25 6.45 -0.20
C ALA A 104 16.78 6.38 -0.16
N ASP A 105 17.41 7.17 0.70
CA ASP A 105 18.86 7.18 0.90
C ASP A 105 19.34 5.96 1.70
N ASN A 106 18.73 5.70 2.86
CA ASN A 106 19.05 4.54 3.69
C ASN A 106 17.81 3.95 4.40
N PRO A 107 17.28 2.79 3.94
CA PRO A 107 16.10 2.15 4.52
C PRO A 107 16.43 1.17 5.67
N GLU A 108 17.65 1.13 6.21
CA GLU A 108 18.08 0.11 7.18
C GLU A 108 17.24 0.06 8.46
N ASP A 109 17.02 1.21 9.13
CA ASP A 109 16.19 1.25 10.34
C ASP A 109 14.71 0.99 10.04
N PHE A 110 14.27 1.30 8.81
CA PHE A 110 12.93 0.99 8.33
C PHE A 110 12.73 -0.53 8.15
N ILE A 111 13.71 -1.23 7.54
CA ILE A 111 13.70 -2.69 7.40
C ILE A 111 13.65 -3.36 8.78
N ALA A 112 14.40 -2.84 9.74
CA ALA A 112 14.43 -3.35 11.11
C ALA A 112 13.15 -3.04 11.91
N GLY A 113 12.16 -2.34 11.32
CA GLY A 113 10.92 -1.95 11.99
C GLY A 113 11.12 -0.94 13.13
N LYS A 114 12.28 -0.27 13.20
CA LYS A 114 12.58 0.75 14.21
C LYS A 114 11.96 2.10 13.89
N GLU A 115 11.70 2.34 12.61
CA GLU A 115 11.04 3.56 12.14
C GLU A 115 9.65 3.28 11.58
N SER A 116 8.72 4.18 11.90
CA SER A 116 7.38 4.18 11.34
C SER A 116 6.81 5.59 11.34
N LEU A 117 5.95 5.89 10.37
CA LEU A 117 5.20 7.13 10.31
C LEU A 117 4.20 7.29 11.46
N PHE A 118 3.65 6.16 11.93
CA PHE A 118 2.54 6.16 12.88
C PHE A 118 2.68 5.00 13.87
N ALA A 119 3.69 5.09 14.75
CA ALA A 119 4.06 4.03 15.68
C ALA A 119 2.91 3.57 16.60
N ASN A 120 2.05 4.50 17.02
CA ASN A 120 0.93 4.25 17.94
C ASN A 120 -0.22 3.44 17.33
N ILE A 121 -0.27 3.32 16.01
CA ILE A 121 -1.31 2.55 15.32
C ILE A 121 -0.72 1.34 14.60
N LEU A 122 0.52 0.92 14.84
CA LEU A 122 1.02 -0.29 14.15
C LEU A 122 0.28 -1.56 14.59
N HIS A 123 -0.01 -2.44 13.62
CA HIS A 123 -0.54 -3.77 13.90
C HIS A 123 0.60 -4.79 13.73
N LYS A 124 1.07 -5.34 14.85
CA LYS A 124 2.14 -6.34 14.91
C LYS A 124 1.54 -7.74 15.01
N ASP A 125 1.26 -8.31 13.86
CA ASP A 125 0.80 -9.70 13.71
C ASP A 125 1.95 -10.61 13.22
N GLU A 126 1.68 -11.89 13.04
CA GLU A 126 2.66 -12.87 12.55
C GLU A 126 3.30 -12.46 11.21
N ILE A 127 2.53 -11.81 10.33
CA ILE A 127 3.04 -11.28 9.07
C ILE A 127 4.07 -10.18 9.34
N PHE A 128 3.76 -9.21 10.23
CA PHE A 128 4.71 -8.16 10.60
C PHE A 128 6.02 -8.74 11.11
N GLU A 129 5.98 -9.67 12.06
CA GLU A 129 7.18 -10.28 12.63
C GLU A 129 8.02 -11.00 11.56
N SER A 130 7.39 -11.77 10.66
CA SER A 130 8.08 -12.42 9.54
C SER A 130 8.76 -11.44 8.59
N LEU A 131 8.16 -10.25 8.39
CA LEU A 131 8.68 -9.25 7.47
C LEU A 131 9.90 -8.51 8.02
N ILE A 132 9.96 -8.29 9.34
CA ILE A 132 11.08 -7.59 10.00
C ILE A 132 12.19 -8.55 10.47
N GLU A 133 11.94 -9.85 10.42
CA GLU A 133 12.92 -10.87 10.82
C GLU A 133 14.26 -10.68 10.08
N PRO A 134 15.39 -10.57 10.80
CA PRO A 134 16.69 -10.39 10.18
C PRO A 134 17.02 -11.55 9.24
N ASN A 135 17.41 -11.21 8.01
CA ASN A 135 17.95 -12.18 7.07
C ASN A 135 19.07 -11.51 6.26
N GLU A 136 20.30 -11.98 6.47
CA GLU A 136 21.51 -11.41 5.87
C GLU A 136 21.54 -11.55 4.34
N SER A 137 21.06 -12.67 3.79
CA SER A 137 21.05 -12.88 2.33
C SER A 137 20.12 -11.90 1.62
N ASP A 138 19.05 -11.51 2.31
CA ASP A 138 17.97 -10.70 1.76
C ASP A 138 18.22 -9.20 1.94
N LEU A 139 19.12 -8.82 2.86
CA LEU A 139 19.26 -7.44 3.33
C LEU A 139 19.66 -6.47 2.21
N ASN A 140 20.69 -6.79 1.44
CA ASN A 140 21.17 -5.91 0.37
C ASN A 140 20.16 -5.76 -0.78
N PRO A 141 19.58 -6.86 -1.33
CA PRO A 141 18.49 -6.76 -2.31
C PRO A 141 17.28 -5.97 -1.78
N LEU A 142 16.89 -6.18 -0.52
CA LEU A 142 15.78 -5.46 0.10
C LEU A 142 16.05 -3.97 0.24
N LYS A 143 17.25 -3.60 0.70
CA LYS A 143 17.69 -2.19 0.78
C LYS A 143 17.58 -1.52 -0.59
N GLN A 144 18.13 -2.15 -1.64
CA GLN A 144 18.07 -1.61 -3.00
C GLN A 144 16.63 -1.41 -3.50
N GLN A 145 15.77 -2.41 -3.33
CA GLN A 145 14.38 -2.32 -3.76
C GLN A 145 13.61 -1.22 -3.02
N LEU A 146 13.77 -1.14 -1.69
CA LEU A 146 13.12 -0.12 -0.89
C LEU A 146 13.62 1.29 -1.24
N SER A 147 14.93 1.48 -1.45
CA SER A 147 15.48 2.77 -1.89
C SER A 147 14.85 3.25 -3.20
N ILE A 148 14.69 2.35 -4.19
CA ILE A 148 14.03 2.68 -5.47
C ILE A 148 12.55 3.02 -5.27
N MET A 149 11.84 2.21 -4.47
CA MET A 149 10.42 2.43 -4.18
C MET A 149 10.20 3.76 -3.46
N PHE A 150 11.01 4.07 -2.44
CA PHE A 150 10.93 5.33 -1.72
C PHE A 150 11.35 6.53 -2.55
N GLY A 151 12.38 6.41 -3.39
CA GLY A 151 12.71 7.45 -4.38
C GLY A 151 11.52 7.77 -5.29
N SER A 152 10.79 6.73 -5.72
CA SER A 152 9.55 6.91 -6.49
C SER A 152 8.44 7.56 -5.66
N PHE A 153 8.28 7.18 -4.38
CA PHE A 153 7.31 7.79 -3.48
C PHE A 153 7.62 9.25 -3.19
N VAL A 154 8.89 9.65 -3.09
CA VAL A 154 9.29 11.06 -2.98
C VAL A 154 8.76 11.84 -4.19
N MET A 155 9.08 11.41 -5.41
CA MET A 155 8.62 12.09 -6.63
C MET A 155 7.09 12.20 -6.71
N ILE A 156 6.38 11.11 -6.40
CA ILE A 156 4.92 11.08 -6.45
C ILE A 156 4.33 11.99 -5.37
N SER A 157 4.85 11.92 -4.14
CA SER A 157 4.34 12.71 -3.02
C SER A 157 4.58 14.20 -3.24
N GLU A 158 5.75 14.59 -3.75
CA GLU A 158 6.06 15.98 -4.09
C GLU A 158 5.07 16.55 -5.11
N ARG A 159 4.71 15.75 -6.12
CA ARG A 159 3.74 16.14 -7.14
C ARG A 159 2.30 16.16 -6.62
N MET A 160 1.85 15.08 -5.99
CA MET A 160 0.45 14.89 -5.61
C MET A 160 0.06 15.66 -4.34
N LEU A 161 1.02 15.88 -3.44
CA LEU A 161 0.83 16.56 -2.16
C LEU A 161 1.52 17.93 -2.14
N HIS A 162 1.84 18.49 -3.31
CA HIS A 162 2.57 19.74 -3.46
C HIS A 162 2.04 20.85 -2.54
N TYR A 163 0.71 21.05 -2.53
CA TYR A 163 0.10 22.11 -1.71
C TYR A 163 0.21 21.87 -0.20
N HIS A 164 0.32 20.61 0.25
CA HIS A 164 0.52 20.24 1.66
C HIS A 164 1.98 20.29 2.08
N ILE A 165 2.92 20.06 1.15
CA ILE A 165 4.36 20.03 1.44
C ILE A 165 5.00 21.41 1.26
N HIS A 166 4.65 22.12 0.19
CA HIS A 166 5.27 23.37 -0.24
C HIS A 166 4.28 24.54 -0.36
N GLY A 167 2.99 24.27 -0.54
CA GLY A 167 1.99 25.30 -0.81
C GLY A 167 1.19 25.74 0.40
N VAL A 168 -0.01 26.26 0.10
CA VAL A 168 -0.88 26.96 1.06
C VAL A 168 -1.42 26.09 2.20
N TYR A 169 -1.44 24.76 2.05
CA TYR A 169 -1.90 23.84 3.09
C TYR A 169 -0.80 23.43 4.07
N LYS A 170 0.46 23.81 3.81
CA LYS A 170 1.59 23.53 4.72
C LYS A 170 1.39 24.18 6.09
N SER A 171 0.88 25.40 6.10
CA SER A 171 0.59 26.18 7.30
C SER A 171 -0.70 26.97 7.08
N PRO A 172 -1.85 26.28 7.18
CA PRO A 172 -3.14 26.81 6.76
C PRO A 172 -3.63 27.90 7.73
N SER A 173 -4.21 28.96 7.20
CA SER A 173 -4.83 30.01 8.02
C SER A 173 -6.10 29.50 8.70
N ALA A 174 -6.50 30.14 9.81
CA ALA A 174 -7.74 29.78 10.52
C ALA A 174 -8.98 29.88 9.61
N GLN A 175 -8.98 30.84 8.68
CA GLN A 175 -10.04 30.98 7.68
C GLN A 175 -10.09 29.76 6.76
N LEU A 176 -8.94 29.36 6.20
CA LEU A 176 -8.86 28.21 5.29
C LEU A 176 -9.28 26.92 5.97
N VAL A 177 -8.84 26.69 7.22
CA VAL A 177 -9.25 25.55 8.02
C VAL A 177 -10.77 25.51 8.19
N ASN A 178 -11.41 26.65 8.44
CA ASN A 178 -12.87 26.71 8.58
C ASN A 178 -13.61 26.47 7.25
N GLU A 179 -13.07 26.94 6.13
CA GLU A 179 -13.65 26.75 4.79
C GLU A 179 -13.63 25.27 4.37
N VAL A 180 -12.53 24.55 4.67
CA VAL A 180 -12.35 23.15 4.21
C VAL A 180 -12.62 22.10 5.28
N LYS A 181 -13.15 22.49 6.45
CA LYS A 181 -13.38 21.57 7.60
C LYS A 181 -14.25 20.35 7.28
N ASN A 182 -15.11 20.46 6.27
CA ASN A 182 -16.03 19.39 5.85
C ASN A 182 -15.51 18.59 4.64
N VAL A 183 -14.33 18.96 4.10
CA VAL A 183 -13.74 18.25 2.96
C VAL A 183 -13.10 16.95 3.49
N PRO A 184 -13.61 15.77 3.10
CA PRO A 184 -13.11 14.50 3.61
C PRO A 184 -11.67 14.25 3.15
N THR A 185 -10.96 13.45 3.93
CA THR A 185 -9.57 13.02 3.67
C THR A 185 -9.43 12.08 2.48
N THR A 186 -10.52 11.43 2.06
CA THR A 186 -10.52 10.47 0.95
C THR A 186 -11.71 10.70 0.02
N ASN A 187 -11.53 10.35 -1.24
CA ASN A 187 -12.58 10.34 -2.26
C ASN A 187 -13.38 9.01 -2.30
N ALA A 188 -13.17 8.11 -1.34
CA ALA A 188 -13.73 6.77 -1.39
C ALA A 188 -15.27 6.74 -1.43
N ALA A 189 -15.93 7.71 -0.79
CA ALA A 189 -17.38 7.85 -0.83
C ALA A 189 -17.86 8.24 -2.22
N SER A 190 -17.27 9.29 -2.83
CA SER A 190 -17.65 9.75 -4.16
C SER A 190 -17.35 8.70 -5.23
N GLU A 191 -16.21 8.00 -5.15
CA GLU A 191 -15.90 6.89 -6.06
C GLU A 191 -16.95 5.78 -6.01
N ARG A 192 -17.45 5.44 -4.81
CA ARG A 192 -18.50 4.43 -4.63
C ARG A 192 -19.82 4.86 -5.25
N ASP A 193 -20.21 6.12 -5.04
CA ASP A 193 -21.44 6.68 -5.57
C ASP A 193 -21.41 6.73 -7.09
N PHE A 194 -20.31 7.21 -7.69
CA PHE A 194 -20.12 7.18 -9.14
C PHE A 194 -20.07 5.76 -9.71
N GLY A 195 -19.45 4.82 -8.99
CA GLY A 195 -19.45 3.41 -9.38
C GLY A 195 -20.86 2.80 -9.39
N MET A 196 -21.67 3.12 -8.37
CA MET A 196 -23.07 2.69 -8.31
C MET A 196 -23.90 3.33 -9.42
N LEU A 197 -23.76 4.63 -9.64
CA LEU A 197 -24.41 5.34 -10.75
C LEU A 197 -24.04 4.70 -12.08
N GLY A 198 -22.76 4.48 -12.35
CA GLY A 198 -22.29 3.84 -13.58
C GLY A 198 -22.88 2.43 -13.77
N ARG A 199 -23.01 1.66 -12.69
CA ARG A 199 -23.69 0.35 -12.74
C ARG A 199 -25.18 0.49 -13.06
N LEU A 200 -25.88 1.44 -12.44
CA LEU A 200 -27.30 1.71 -12.71
C LEU A 200 -27.51 2.13 -14.16
N MET A 201 -26.67 3.00 -14.70
CA MET A 201 -26.69 3.43 -16.11
C MET A 201 -26.54 2.25 -17.08
N LYS A 202 -25.62 1.31 -16.79
CA LYS A 202 -25.38 0.12 -17.63
C LYS A 202 -26.47 -0.94 -17.53
N THR A 203 -27.02 -1.15 -16.34
CA THR A 203 -27.99 -2.23 -16.07
C THR A 203 -29.43 -1.82 -16.33
N LYS A 204 -29.74 -0.51 -16.23
CA LYS A 204 -31.08 0.04 -16.42
C LYS A 204 -31.06 1.32 -17.29
N PRO A 205 -30.57 1.26 -18.53
CA PRO A 205 -30.44 2.45 -19.39
C PRO A 205 -31.77 3.17 -19.63
N LYS A 206 -32.90 2.44 -19.67
CA LYS A 206 -34.25 2.99 -19.87
C LYS A 206 -34.92 3.55 -18.60
N ALA A 207 -34.30 3.46 -17.43
CA ALA A 207 -34.86 4.05 -16.21
C ALA A 207 -34.82 5.59 -16.22
N LEU A 208 -33.97 6.19 -17.07
CA LEU A 208 -33.93 7.63 -17.32
C LEU A 208 -34.97 8.11 -18.34
N ASP A 209 -35.57 7.19 -19.11
CA ASP A 209 -36.45 7.50 -20.24
C ASP A 209 -37.93 7.72 -19.82
N ARG A 210 -38.21 7.80 -18.52
CA ARG A 210 -39.56 8.07 -17.98
C ARG A 210 -39.73 9.51 -17.48
N ARG A 211 -38.82 10.42 -17.82
CA ARG A 211 -38.94 11.85 -17.53
C ARG A 211 -38.40 12.70 -18.69
N ILE A 212 -39.08 12.64 -19.83
CA ILE A 212 -39.25 13.77 -20.77
C ILE A 212 -40.70 13.73 -21.22
#